data_AF-A0A955QQH1-F1
#
_entry.id   AF-A0A955QQH1-F1
#
_cell.length_a   1.000
_cell.length_b   1.000
_cell.length_c   1.000
_cell.angle_alpha   90.00
_cell.angle_beta   90.00
_cell.angle_gamma   90.00
#
_symmetry.space_group_name_H-M   'P 1'
#
loop_
_entity.id
_entity.type
_entity.pdbx_description
1 polymer ?
#
loop_
_entity_poly.entity_id
_entity_poly.type
_entity_poly.pdbx_seq_one_letter_code
_entity_poly.pdbx_strand_id
1 'polypeptide(L)' 'KAGRIWLNLELIKKPVQCLEYIVVHELAHLMERLHNERFLEIMDQHLPTWRLHRQELNAAPLAHHTWDY' A
#
# COMPACT_ATOMS: atom_id res chain seq x y z
N LYS A 1 -2.86 4.85 21.85
CA LYS A 1 -3.80 5.07 20.71
C LYS A 1 -3.93 3.75 19.96
N ALA A 2 -5.13 3.34 19.56
CA ALA A 2 -5.29 2.14 18.73
C ALA A 2 -4.84 2.45 17.29
N GLY A 3 -3.94 1.65 16.72
CA GLY A 3 -3.61 1.69 15.28
C GLY A 3 -4.70 0.96 14.51
N ARG A 4 -5.57 1.71 13.82
CA ARG A 4 -6.67 1.14 13.02
C ARG A 4 -6.33 1.29 11.54
N ILE A 5 -6.40 0.18 10.81
CA ILE A 5 -6.26 0.12 9.36
C ILE A 5 -7.66 -0.08 8.78
N TRP A 6 -8.04 0.77 7.83
CA TRP A 6 -9.33 0.68 7.14
C TRP A 6 -9.06 0.29 5.68
N LEU A 7 -9.64 -0.83 5.24
CA LEU A 7 -9.46 -1.33 3.88
C LEU A 7 -10.80 -1.31 3.15
N ASN A 8 -10.76 -0.92 1.87
CA ASN A 8 -11.93 -1.01 1.01
C ASN A 8 -12.22 -2.49 0.69
N LEU A 9 -13.46 -2.94 0.90
CA LEU A 9 -13.89 -4.32 0.64
C LEU A 9 -13.76 -4.70 -0.84
N GLU A 10 -13.87 -3.75 -1.76
CA GLU A 10 -13.70 -3.97 -3.20
C GLU A 10 -12.29 -4.44 -3.57
N LEU A 11 -11.31 -4.27 -2.67
CA LEU A 11 -9.95 -4.79 -2.85
C LEU A 11 -9.91 -6.32 -2.91
N ILE A 12 -10.94 -7.02 -2.41
CA ILE A 12 -11.04 -8.48 -2.54
C ILE A 12 -11.04 -8.96 -4.00
N LYS A 13 -11.37 -8.08 -4.95
CA LYS A 13 -11.36 -8.37 -6.39
C LYS A 13 -9.97 -8.24 -7.02
N LYS A 14 -8.97 -7.76 -6.27
CA LYS A 14 -7.59 -7.58 -6.74
C LYS A 14 -6.76 -8.85 -6.46
N PRO A 15 -5.66 -9.06 -7.21
CA PRO A 15 -4.71 -10.12 -6.88
C PRO A 15 -4.21 -10.01 -5.43
N VAL A 16 -3.91 -11.15 -4.80
CA VAL A 16 -3.49 -11.23 -3.39
C VAL A 16 -2.23 -10.38 -3.13
N GLN A 17 -1.34 -10.29 -4.11
CA GLN A 17 -0.12 -9.50 -4.04
C GLN A 17 -0.41 -7.99 -3.92
N CYS A 18 -1.51 -7.52 -4.51
CA CYS A 18 -1.95 -6.14 -4.36
C CYS A 18 -2.49 -5.86 -2.95
N LEU A 19 -3.14 -6.85 -2.32
CA LEU A 19 -3.59 -6.75 -0.94
C LEU A 19 -2.41 -6.69 0.02
N GLU A 20 -1.39 -7.52 -0.20
CA GLU A 20 -0.15 -7.50 0.57
C GLU A 20 0.53 -6.13 0.50
N TYR A 21 0.62 -5.53 -0.70
CA TYR A 21 1.13 -4.17 -0.86
C TYR A 21 0.37 -3.15 -0.01
N ILE A 22 -0.96 -3.16 -0.04
CA ILE A 22 -1.77 -2.18 0.72
C ILE A 22 -1.60 -2.41 2.23
N VAL A 23 -1.59 -3.65 2.70
CA VAL A 23 -1.40 -3.93 4.13
C VAL A 23 -0.02 -3.44 4.60
N VAL A 24 1.04 -3.75 3.84
CA VAL A 24 2.40 -3.29 4.18
C VAL A 24 2.49 -1.76 4.12
N HIS A 25 1.83 -1.11 3.15
CA HIS A 25 1.76 0.34 3.03
C HIS A 25 1.14 0.99 4.27
N GLU A 26 -0.02 0.50 4.71
CA GLU A 26 -0.71 1.04 5.89
C GLU A 26 0.06 0.77 7.18
N LEU A 27 0.78 -0.36 7.27
CA LEU A 27 1.67 -0.66 8.40
C LEU A 27 2.89 0.26 8.40
N ALA A 28 3.50 0.52 7.24
CA ALA A 28 4.60 1.47 7.11
C ALA A 28 4.18 2.87 7.56
N HIS A 29 2.92 3.27 7.33
CA HIS A 29 2.36 4.52 7.83
C HIS A 29 2.28 4.65 9.35
N LEU A 30 2.31 3.53 10.09
CA LEU A 30 2.43 3.56 11.54
C LEU A 30 3.85 3.95 11.99
N MET A 31 4.86 3.70 11.16
CA MET A 31 6.27 3.99 11.43
C MET A 31 6.71 5.34 10.85
N GLU A 32 6.28 5.66 9.64
CA GLU A 32 6.57 6.90 8.93
C GLU A 32 5.33 7.41 8.20
N ARG A 33 4.87 8.61 8.56
CA ARG A 33 3.58 9.12 8.11
C ARG A 33 3.62 9.67 6.68
N LEU A 34 4.77 10.14 6.24
CA LEU A 34 4.94 10.77 4.94
C LEU A 34 5.57 9.77 3.97
N HIS A 35 5.25 9.82 2.68
CA HIS A 35 5.90 8.99 1.65
C HIS A 35 7.30 9.51 1.27
N ASN A 36 8.14 9.80 2.26
CA ASN A 36 9.51 10.29 2.09
C ASN A 36 10.53 9.15 1.92
N GLU A 37 11.82 9.47 1.81
CA GLU A 37 12.89 8.47 1.63
C GLU A 37 12.85 7.36 2.69
N ARG A 38 12.60 7.72 3.96
CA ARG A 38 12.48 6.75 5.05
C ARG A 38 11.31 5.79 4.85
N PHE A 39 10.18 6.27 4.35
CA PHE A 39 9.06 5.41 3.99
C PHE A 39 9.44 4.43 2.88
N LEU A 40 10.15 4.91 1.85
CA LEU A 40 10.62 4.06 0.76
C LEU A 40 11.59 2.98 1.26
N GLU A 41 12.49 3.33 2.18
CA GLU A 41 13.40 2.36 2.82
C GLU A 41 12.64 1.29 3.61
N ILE A 42 11.62 1.67 4.37
CA ILE A 42 10.76 0.72 5.11
C ILE A 42 10.06 -0.22 4.13
N MET A 43 9.49 0.31 3.04
CA MET A 43 8.85 -0.49 2.01
C MET A 43 9.84 -1.43 1.30
N ASP A 44 11.04 -0.94 0.95
CA ASP A 44 12.08 -1.73 0.30
C ASP A 44 12.60 -2.85 1.21
N GLN A 45 12.60 -2.66 2.54
CA GLN A 45 12.97 -3.69 3.52
C GLN A 45 11.90 -4.76 3.70
N HIS A 46 10.62 -4.36 3.78
CA HIS A 46 9.53 -5.27 4.14
C HIS A 46 8.79 -5.89 2.95
N LEU A 47 8.81 -5.24 1.78
CA LEU A 47 8.21 -5.74 0.56
C LEU A 47 9.00 -5.26 -0.67
N PRO A 48 10.18 -5.82 -0.98
CA PRO A 48 11.05 -5.34 -2.07
C PRO A 48 10.37 -5.25 -3.46
N THR A 49 9.30 -6.02 -3.68
CA THR A 49 8.51 -6.05 -4.91
C THR A 49 7.34 -5.05 -4.91
N TRP A 50 7.21 -4.19 -3.90
CA TRP A 50 6.08 -3.27 -3.74
C TRP A 50 5.85 -2.36 -4.95
N ARG A 51 6.92 -2.00 -5.67
CA ARG A 51 6.82 -1.18 -6.90
C ARG A 51 6.05 -1.92 -8.01
N LEU A 52 6.26 -3.22 -8.16
CA LEU A 52 5.53 -4.07 -9.12
C LEU A 52 4.06 -4.19 -8.70
N HIS A 53 3.81 -4.50 -7.43
CA HIS A 53 2.44 -4.65 -6.93
C HIS A 53 1.64 -3.34 -6.98
N ARG A 54 2.30 -2.20 -6.76
CA ARG A 54 1.71 -0.87 -6.97
C ARG A 54 1.34 -0.65 -8.44
N GLN A 55 2.20 -1.04 -9.37
CA GLN A 55 1.91 -0.93 -10.81
C GLN A 55 0.73 -1.83 -11.20
N GLU A 56 0.71 -3.08 -10.75
CA GLU A 56 -0.40 -4.01 -10.97
C GLU A 56 -1.72 -3.48 -10.39
N LEU A 57 -1.68 -2.95 -9.17
CA LEU A 57 -2.85 -2.36 -8.50
C LEU A 57 -3.41 -1.18 -9.32
N ASN A 58 -2.55 -0.30 -9.81
CA ASN A 58 -2.90 0.88 -10.61
C ASN A 58 -3.37 0.53 -12.03
N ALA A 59 -2.88 -0.57 -12.61
CA ALA A 59 -3.30 -1.04 -13.93
C ALA A 59 -4.66 -1.73 -13.91
N ALA A 60 -5.06 -2.28 -12.75
CA ALA A 60 -6.34 -2.97 -12.63
C ALA A 60 -7.52 -1.99 -12.62
N PRO A 61 -8.53 -2.15 -13.50
CA PRO A 61 -9.58 -1.16 -13.73
C PRO A 61 -10.59 -1.14 -12.58
N LEU A 62 -10.34 -0.35 -11.53
CA LEU A 62 -11.34 0.00 -10.50
C LEU A 62 -11.01 1.37 -9.89
N ALA A 63 -12.08 2.10 -9.56
CA ALA A 63 -12.20 3.47 -9.05
C ALA A 63 -10.91 4.14 -8.56
N HIS A 64 -10.53 5.21 -9.28
CA HIS A 64 -9.46 6.15 -8.97
C HIS A 64 -9.51 6.59 -7.51
N HIS A 65 -8.60 6.06 -6.67
CA HIS A 65 -8.24 6.70 -5.41
C HIS A 65 -6.92 7.43 -5.64
N THR A 66 -6.98 8.75 -5.66
CA THR A 66 -5.79 9.59 -5.59
C THR A 66 -5.13 9.36 -4.24
N TRP A 67 -3.93 8.79 -4.26
CA TRP A 67 -3.04 8.81 -3.11
C TRP A 67 -2.46 10.22 -3.05
N ASP A 68 -2.91 11.02 -2.10
CA ASP A 68 -2.33 12.34 -1.86
C ASP A 68 -0.91 12.13 -1.30
N TYR A 69 0.09 12.60 -2.05
CA TYR A 69 1.53 12.60 -1.69
C TYR A 69 1.89 13.88 -0.94
#